data_AF-A0A8C5SVJ7-F1
#
_entry.id   AF-A0A8C5SVJ7-F1
#
_cell.length_a   1.000
_cell.length_b   1.000
_cell.length_c   1.000
_cell.angle_alpha   90.00
_cell.angle_beta   90.00
_cell.angle_gamma   90.00
#
_symmetry.space_group_name_H-M   'P 1'
#
loop_
_entity.id
_entity.type
_entity.pdbx_description
1 polymer ?
#
loop_
_entity_poly.entity_id
_entity_poly.type
_entity_poly.pdbx_seq_one_letter_code
_entity_poly.pdbx_strand_id
1 'polypeptide(L)'
;TEEQFPTPPPSHTITLLNNKFPQHCLIQKKLKKYEREYHMMREQQAQQEDPIERFERENRRLQEANMRLEQENDDLAHELVTSKIALRKDLDNAEEKADALNKELLMTKQKLIDAEDEKRRLEEESAQLKEMCRRELDKAESEIKKNSSIIGDYKQICSQLSERLEKQQIANKAEIEKIRHKVDDCEHCREFFNKEGRLKVASIAREGSDEDTDEEKEVLKNQLREMELELAQTKLQLVEAECKIQDLEHDLGQALNEVQASRKTWFNRTLSSIKTVTGQLLSPPPSPPQGRPPAPE
;
A
#
# COMPACT_ATOMS: atom_id res chain seq x y z
N THR A 1 -30.35 -107.51 10.10
CA THR A 1 -31.15 -108.60 10.70
C THR A 1 -32.60 -108.23 10.53
N GLU A 2 -33.45 -109.20 10.16
CA GLU A 2 -34.92 -109.08 10.22
C GLU A 2 -35.41 -108.83 11.68
N GLU A 3 -36.66 -108.47 11.99
CA GLU A 3 -37.93 -108.32 11.24
C GLU A 3 -38.73 -107.12 11.88
N GLN A 4 -40.00 -106.73 11.64
CA GLN A 4 -41.18 -107.18 10.88
C GLN A 4 -42.07 -105.94 10.54
N PHE A 5 -42.93 -106.01 9.52
CA PHE A 5 -44.02 -105.03 9.29
C PHE A 5 -45.38 -105.55 9.78
N PRO A 6 -46.23 -104.68 10.37
CA PRO A 6 -47.64 -104.67 9.95
C PRO A 6 -48.26 -103.27 9.71
N THR A 7 -49.49 -103.30 9.21
CA THR A 7 -50.29 -102.23 8.56
C THR A 7 -50.81 -101.07 9.46
N PRO A 8 -51.22 -99.92 8.87
CA PRO A 8 -51.63 -98.72 9.62
C PRO A 8 -53.14 -98.63 9.97
N PRO A 9 -53.51 -97.96 11.08
CA PRO A 9 -54.87 -97.48 11.37
C PRO A 9 -55.09 -95.99 10.95
N PRO A 10 -56.34 -95.49 10.88
CA PRO A 10 -56.66 -94.27 10.14
C PRO A 10 -56.52 -92.95 10.92
N SER A 11 -56.47 -91.85 10.16
CA SER A 11 -56.50 -90.48 10.70
C SER A 11 -57.86 -90.12 11.30
N HIS A 12 -57.89 -89.69 12.57
CA HIS A 12 -58.76 -88.59 13.00
C HIS A 12 -58.11 -87.84 14.18
N THR A 13 -57.86 -86.55 13.97
CA THR A 13 -57.18 -85.65 14.92
C THR A 13 -58.17 -85.09 15.95
N ILE A 14 -57.64 -84.54 17.05
CA ILE A 14 -58.33 -83.71 18.07
C ILE A 14 -59.25 -84.49 19.03
N THR A 15 -58.80 -84.65 20.28
CA THR A 15 -59.51 -84.22 21.51
C THR A 15 -58.58 -84.37 22.73
N LEU A 16 -57.73 -83.36 22.98
CA LEU A 16 -56.98 -83.25 24.26
C LEU A 16 -56.69 -81.80 24.69
N LEU A 17 -57.39 -80.82 24.11
CA LEU A 17 -57.33 -79.39 24.48
C LEU A 17 -58.57 -78.91 25.28
N ASN A 18 -59.55 -79.78 25.51
CA ASN A 18 -60.86 -79.40 26.08
C ASN A 18 -60.86 -79.06 27.58
N ASN A 19 -59.81 -79.33 28.35
CA ASN A 19 -59.83 -79.12 29.82
C ASN A 19 -59.30 -77.75 30.31
N LYS A 20 -58.68 -76.92 29.46
CA LYS A 20 -58.32 -75.53 29.82
C LYS A 20 -59.25 -74.47 29.23
N PHE A 21 -59.88 -74.75 28.08
CA PHE A 21 -60.86 -73.86 27.44
C PHE A 21 -62.02 -73.43 28.38
N PRO A 22 -62.64 -74.34 29.18
CA PRO A 22 -63.72 -73.99 30.09
C PRO A 22 -63.29 -73.00 31.17
N GLN A 23 -62.12 -73.18 31.79
CA GLN A 23 -61.63 -72.26 32.81
C GLN A 23 -61.29 -70.87 32.22
N HIS A 24 -60.63 -70.80 31.08
CA HIS A 24 -60.36 -69.51 30.43
C HIS A 24 -61.67 -68.79 30.05
N CYS A 25 -62.65 -69.51 29.50
CA CYS A 25 -63.97 -68.95 29.19
C CYS A 25 -64.73 -68.50 30.44
N LEU A 26 -64.63 -69.23 31.56
CA LEU A 26 -65.21 -68.84 32.86
C LEU A 26 -64.54 -67.59 33.44
N ILE A 27 -63.21 -67.48 33.38
CA ILE A 27 -62.46 -66.31 33.82
C ILE A 27 -62.82 -65.09 32.96
N GLN A 28 -62.87 -65.24 31.63
CA GLN A 28 -63.26 -64.16 30.73
C GLN A 28 -64.74 -63.75 30.90
N LYS A 29 -65.65 -64.69 31.20
CA LYS A 29 -67.05 -64.40 31.55
C LYS A 29 -67.17 -63.67 32.90
N LYS A 30 -66.33 -64.01 33.90
CA LYS A 30 -66.23 -63.26 35.15
C LYS A 30 -65.66 -61.85 34.93
N LEU A 31 -64.61 -61.71 34.13
CA LEU A 31 -64.02 -60.41 33.80
C LEU A 31 -65.05 -59.50 33.11
N LYS A 32 -65.74 -60.01 32.09
CA LYS A 32 -66.89 -59.32 31.43
C LYS A 32 -68.14 -59.17 32.32
N LYS A 33 -68.14 -59.69 33.55
CA LYS A 33 -69.16 -59.42 34.56
C LYS A 33 -68.68 -58.27 35.46
N TYR A 34 -67.47 -58.35 36.00
CA TYR A 34 -66.85 -57.28 36.78
C TYR A 34 -66.70 -55.98 35.99
N GLU A 35 -66.39 -56.04 34.70
CA GLU A 35 -66.36 -54.90 33.77
C GLU A 35 -67.73 -54.21 33.69
N ARG A 36 -68.81 -54.97 33.50
CA ARG A 36 -70.19 -54.43 33.48
C ARG A 36 -70.67 -53.99 34.86
N GLU A 37 -70.29 -54.68 35.93
CA GLU A 37 -70.59 -54.27 37.31
C GLU A 37 -69.85 -53.00 37.70
N TYR A 38 -68.62 -52.80 37.22
CA TYR A 38 -67.86 -51.56 37.36
C TYR A 38 -68.51 -50.43 36.56
N HIS A 39 -68.86 -50.64 35.30
CA HIS A 39 -69.57 -49.62 34.50
C HIS A 39 -70.92 -49.25 35.13
N MET A 40 -71.73 -50.24 35.53
CA MET A 40 -73.02 -50.03 36.20
C MET A 40 -72.86 -49.33 37.56
N MET A 41 -71.83 -49.66 38.34
CA MET A 41 -71.53 -48.98 39.60
C MET A 41 -71.06 -47.53 39.38
N ARG A 42 -70.27 -47.27 38.33
CA ARG A 42 -69.82 -45.92 37.95
C ARG A 42 -70.97 -45.06 37.41
N GLU A 43 -71.86 -45.66 36.64
CA GLU A 43 -73.07 -45.03 36.13
C GLU A 43 -74.07 -44.75 37.26
N GLN A 44 -74.28 -45.70 38.18
CA GLN A 44 -75.11 -45.51 39.36
C GLN A 44 -74.51 -44.47 40.34
N GLN A 45 -73.19 -44.41 40.49
CA GLN A 45 -72.52 -43.30 41.20
C GLN A 45 -72.77 -41.95 40.52
N ALA A 46 -72.66 -41.88 39.19
CA ALA A 46 -72.95 -40.65 38.43
C ALA A 46 -74.44 -40.25 38.40
N GLN A 47 -75.35 -41.16 38.78
CA GLN A 47 -76.78 -40.90 38.99
C GLN A 47 -77.14 -40.61 40.46
N GLN A 48 -76.20 -40.83 41.40
CA GLN A 48 -76.34 -40.49 42.84
C GLN A 48 -75.56 -39.23 43.23
N GLU A 49 -74.54 -38.85 42.46
CA GLU A 49 -73.84 -37.57 42.58
C GLU A 49 -74.81 -36.39 42.38
N ASP A 50 -74.76 -35.41 43.27
CA ASP A 50 -75.63 -34.23 43.16
C ASP A 50 -75.31 -33.48 41.85
N PRO A 51 -76.31 -33.17 41.00
CA PRO A 51 -76.12 -32.33 39.83
C PRO A 51 -75.36 -31.03 40.13
N ILE A 52 -75.57 -30.42 41.31
CA ILE A 52 -74.89 -29.21 41.77
C ILE A 52 -73.40 -29.50 41.98
N GLU A 53 -73.03 -30.51 42.78
CA GLU A 53 -71.62 -30.88 43.01
C GLU A 53 -70.87 -31.19 41.70
N ARG A 54 -71.55 -31.85 40.76
CA ARG A 54 -71.00 -32.13 39.43
C ARG A 54 -70.76 -30.85 38.63
N PHE A 55 -71.71 -29.92 38.61
CA PHE A 55 -71.55 -28.63 37.91
C PHE A 55 -70.51 -27.73 38.59
N GLU A 56 -70.44 -27.71 39.92
CA GLU A 56 -69.40 -26.97 40.66
C GLU A 56 -67.99 -27.49 40.35
N ARG A 57 -67.82 -28.81 40.26
CA ARG A 57 -66.53 -29.43 39.92
C ARG A 57 -66.10 -29.09 38.49
N GLU A 58 -67.02 -29.14 37.54
CA GLU A 58 -66.70 -28.78 36.14
C GLU A 58 -66.47 -27.28 35.97
N ASN A 59 -67.25 -26.43 36.65
CA ASN A 59 -67.05 -24.97 36.67
C ASN A 59 -65.67 -24.60 37.24
N ARG A 60 -65.27 -25.20 38.37
CA ARG A 60 -63.93 -25.05 38.94
C ARG A 60 -62.83 -25.46 37.96
N ARG A 61 -63.01 -26.57 37.25
CA ARG A 61 -62.07 -27.08 36.24
C ARG A 61 -61.96 -26.18 35.01
N LEU A 62 -63.07 -25.56 34.60
CA LEU A 62 -63.10 -24.55 33.54
C LEU A 62 -62.45 -23.24 33.99
N GLN A 63 -62.62 -22.84 35.26
CA GLN A 63 -61.91 -21.69 35.85
C GLN A 63 -60.40 -21.92 35.91
N GLU A 64 -59.95 -23.09 36.39
CA GLU A 64 -58.55 -23.52 36.38
C GLU A 64 -57.94 -23.50 34.95
N ALA A 65 -58.69 -24.01 33.97
CA ALA A 65 -58.27 -23.99 32.56
C ALA A 65 -58.24 -22.57 31.97
N ASN A 66 -59.21 -21.72 32.32
CA ASN A 66 -59.26 -20.34 31.86
C ASN A 66 -58.13 -19.49 32.45
N MET A 67 -57.88 -19.57 33.76
CA MET A 67 -56.74 -18.90 34.41
C MET A 67 -55.39 -19.30 33.79
N ARG A 68 -55.24 -20.57 33.40
CA ARG A 68 -54.04 -21.02 32.67
C ARG A 68 -53.96 -20.40 31.27
N LEU A 69 -55.06 -20.35 30.52
CA LEU A 69 -55.08 -19.74 29.18
C LEU A 69 -54.89 -18.23 29.22
N GLU A 70 -55.38 -17.56 30.27
CA GLU A 70 -55.11 -16.14 30.54
C GLU A 70 -53.61 -15.92 30.80
N GLN A 71 -52.98 -16.72 31.66
CA GLN A 71 -51.53 -16.64 31.88
C GLN A 71 -50.74 -16.93 30.59
N GLU A 72 -51.08 -17.99 29.84
CA GLU A 72 -50.42 -18.30 28.57
C GLU A 72 -50.62 -17.18 27.52
N ASN A 73 -51.70 -16.40 27.61
CA ASN A 73 -51.92 -15.23 26.76
C ASN A 73 -51.05 -14.04 27.17
N ASP A 74 -50.97 -13.75 28.47
CA ASP A 74 -50.13 -12.67 29.02
C ASP A 74 -48.63 -12.94 28.77
N ASP A 75 -48.18 -14.18 28.98
CA ASP A 75 -46.79 -14.59 28.69
C ASP A 75 -46.45 -14.39 27.19
N LEU A 76 -47.33 -14.85 26.28
CA LEU A 76 -47.17 -14.65 24.84
C LEU A 76 -47.24 -13.17 24.42
N ALA A 77 -48.07 -12.36 25.08
CA ALA A 77 -48.13 -10.92 24.85
C ALA A 77 -46.84 -10.22 25.30
N HIS A 78 -46.29 -10.61 26.46
CA HIS A 78 -45.00 -10.12 26.95
C HIS A 78 -43.85 -10.52 26.02
N GLU A 79 -43.78 -11.77 25.56
CA GLU A 79 -42.78 -12.21 24.58
C GLU A 79 -42.88 -11.42 23.26
N LEU A 80 -44.09 -11.25 22.72
CA LEU A 80 -44.33 -10.52 21.48
C LEU A 80 -43.93 -9.04 21.59
N VAL A 81 -44.27 -8.37 22.69
CA VAL A 81 -43.85 -6.98 22.95
C VAL A 81 -42.33 -6.88 23.10
N THR A 82 -41.71 -7.82 23.81
CA THR A 82 -40.25 -7.85 24.02
C THR A 82 -39.50 -8.06 22.71
N SER A 83 -39.93 -9.03 21.90
CA SER A 83 -39.39 -9.31 20.57
C SER A 83 -39.56 -8.11 19.64
N LYS A 84 -40.73 -7.47 19.64
CA LYS A 84 -41.00 -6.27 18.84
C LYS A 84 -40.10 -5.09 19.22
N ILE A 85 -39.83 -4.88 20.50
CA ILE A 85 -38.92 -3.82 20.98
C ILE A 85 -37.48 -4.13 20.56
N ALA A 86 -37.02 -5.38 20.69
CA ALA A 86 -35.69 -5.80 20.24
C ALA A 86 -35.51 -5.60 18.72
N LEU A 87 -36.45 -6.11 17.92
CA LEU A 87 -36.42 -5.96 16.46
C LEU A 87 -36.50 -4.49 16.00
N ARG A 88 -37.22 -3.62 16.72
CA ARG A 88 -37.23 -2.18 16.43
C ARG A 88 -35.86 -1.57 16.70
N LYS A 89 -35.25 -1.85 17.85
CA LYS A 89 -33.90 -1.38 18.19
C LYS A 89 -32.86 -1.88 17.18
N ASP A 90 -32.94 -3.12 16.73
CA ASP A 90 -32.01 -3.68 15.75
C ASP A 90 -32.19 -3.10 14.35
N LEU A 91 -33.42 -2.71 13.97
CA LEU A 91 -33.68 -1.90 12.78
C LEU A 91 -33.08 -0.49 12.91
N ASP A 92 -33.35 0.21 14.01
CA ASP A 92 -32.83 1.57 14.27
C ASP A 92 -31.29 1.57 14.25
N ASN A 93 -30.64 0.58 14.88
CA ASN A 93 -29.18 0.35 14.83
C ASN A 93 -28.66 0.13 13.39
N ALA A 94 -29.43 -0.56 12.55
CA ALA A 94 -29.05 -0.86 11.17
C ALA A 94 -29.21 0.37 10.26
N GLU A 95 -30.23 1.20 10.49
CA GLU A 95 -30.44 2.49 9.83
C GLU A 95 -29.29 3.47 10.16
N GLU A 96 -28.96 3.65 11.46
CA GLU A 96 -27.81 4.48 11.88
C GLU A 96 -26.48 4.03 11.23
N LYS A 97 -26.26 2.71 11.15
CA LYS A 97 -25.06 2.14 10.53
C LYS A 97 -25.03 2.34 9.02
N ALA A 98 -26.18 2.29 8.34
CA ALA A 98 -26.27 2.56 6.91
C ALA A 98 -25.93 4.03 6.60
N ASP A 99 -26.45 4.97 7.38
CA ASP A 99 -26.14 6.40 7.24
C ASP A 99 -24.67 6.72 7.54
N ALA A 100 -24.09 6.10 8.58
CA ALA A 100 -22.67 6.22 8.88
C ALA A 100 -21.79 5.75 7.70
N LEU A 101 -22.07 4.57 7.15
CA LEU A 101 -21.34 4.02 6.00
C LEU A 101 -21.55 4.85 4.72
N ASN A 102 -22.75 5.40 4.51
CA ASN A 102 -23.03 6.28 3.37
C ASN A 102 -22.25 7.61 3.47
N LYS A 103 -22.13 8.17 4.68
CA LYS A 103 -21.30 9.35 4.95
C LYS A 103 -19.81 9.08 4.73
N GLU A 104 -19.30 7.95 5.23
CA GLU A 104 -17.91 7.53 5.00
C GLU A 104 -17.61 7.26 3.52
N LEU A 105 -18.56 6.66 2.79
CA LEU A 105 -18.48 6.47 1.34
C LEU A 105 -18.40 7.80 0.59
N LEU A 106 -19.22 8.80 0.96
CA LEU A 106 -19.18 10.12 0.34
C LEU A 106 -17.86 10.85 0.64
N MET A 107 -17.38 10.82 1.89
CA MET A 107 -16.09 11.39 2.27
C MET A 107 -14.91 10.70 1.58
N THR A 108 -15.02 9.40 1.29
CA THR A 108 -14.00 8.62 0.58
C THR A 108 -14.02 8.92 -0.92
N LYS A 109 -15.21 9.09 -1.52
CA LYS A 109 -15.36 9.54 -2.92
C LYS A 109 -14.77 10.93 -3.15
N GLN A 110 -14.99 11.89 -2.25
CA GLN A 110 -14.38 13.22 -2.39
C GLN A 110 -12.85 13.13 -2.38
N LYS A 111 -12.27 12.44 -1.38
CA LYS A 111 -10.81 12.23 -1.29
C LYS A 111 -10.21 11.51 -2.49
N LEU A 112 -10.97 10.63 -3.16
CA LEU A 112 -10.55 9.99 -4.40
C LEU A 112 -10.45 11.02 -5.53
N ILE A 113 -11.48 11.86 -5.72
CA ILE A 113 -11.49 12.94 -6.72
C ILE A 113 -10.33 13.91 -6.46
N ASP A 114 -10.17 14.37 -5.21
CA ASP A 114 -9.09 15.29 -4.81
C ASP A 114 -7.70 14.70 -5.15
N ALA A 115 -7.50 13.40 -4.94
CA ALA A 115 -6.25 12.70 -5.25
C ALA A 115 -6.06 12.38 -6.75
N GLU A 116 -7.14 12.16 -7.50
CA GLU A 116 -7.09 11.98 -8.96
C GLU A 116 -6.75 13.28 -9.68
N ASP A 117 -7.23 14.44 -9.19
CA ASP A 117 -6.88 15.75 -9.73
C ASP A 117 -5.47 16.20 -9.32
N GLU A 118 -5.02 15.95 -8.08
CA GLU A 118 -3.61 16.16 -7.68
C GLU A 118 -2.66 15.30 -8.55
N LYS A 119 -2.98 14.02 -8.73
CA LYS A 119 -2.24 13.11 -9.61
C LYS A 119 -2.14 13.66 -11.03
N ARG A 120 -3.25 14.16 -11.58
CA ARG A 120 -3.31 14.74 -12.93
C ARG A 120 -2.37 15.94 -13.07
N ARG A 121 -2.39 16.87 -12.10
CA ARG A 121 -1.49 18.04 -12.09
C ARG A 121 -0.02 17.61 -12.05
N LEU A 122 0.32 16.64 -11.20
CA LEU A 122 1.68 16.09 -11.11
C LEU A 122 2.12 15.33 -12.38
N GLU A 123 1.19 14.67 -13.09
CA GLU A 123 1.47 14.05 -14.40
C GLU A 123 1.73 15.10 -15.49
N GLU A 124 1.00 16.22 -15.48
CA GLU A 124 1.21 17.37 -16.36
C GLU A 124 2.54 18.10 -16.08
N GLU A 125 2.85 18.38 -14.80
CA GLU A 125 4.15 18.92 -14.36
C GLU A 125 5.31 17.99 -14.78
N SER A 126 5.15 16.68 -14.57
CA SER A 126 6.14 15.68 -14.98
C SER A 126 6.35 15.65 -16.50
N ALA A 127 5.30 15.83 -17.29
CA ALA A 127 5.41 15.92 -18.75
C ALA A 127 6.15 17.19 -19.18
N GLN A 128 5.87 18.34 -18.57
CA GLN A 128 6.56 19.60 -18.84
C GLN A 128 8.06 19.52 -18.49
N LEU A 129 8.41 18.93 -17.35
CA LEU A 129 9.80 18.73 -16.93
C LEU A 129 10.56 17.79 -17.89
N LYS A 130 9.96 16.65 -18.29
CA LYS A 130 10.56 15.73 -19.27
C LYS A 130 10.82 16.41 -20.62
N GLU A 131 9.86 17.19 -21.09
CA GLU A 131 9.96 17.96 -22.33
C GLU A 131 11.04 19.05 -22.24
N MET A 132 11.14 19.77 -21.11
CA MET A 132 12.22 20.75 -20.86
C MET A 132 13.60 20.08 -20.88
N CYS A 133 13.77 18.98 -20.14
CA CYS A 133 15.03 18.22 -20.12
C CYS A 133 15.42 17.70 -21.51
N ARG A 134 14.46 17.26 -22.34
CA ARG A 134 14.76 16.86 -23.73
C ARG A 134 15.30 18.03 -24.53
N ARG A 135 14.67 19.21 -24.48
CA ARG A 135 15.13 20.38 -25.25
C ARG A 135 16.54 20.85 -24.88
N GLU A 136 16.89 20.85 -23.60
CA GLU A 136 18.25 21.24 -23.19
C GLU A 136 19.30 20.17 -23.56
N LEU A 137 18.92 18.88 -23.60
CA LEU A 137 19.76 17.82 -24.18
C LEU A 137 19.93 18.01 -25.71
N ASP A 138 18.84 18.18 -26.46
CA ASP A 138 18.84 18.42 -27.91
C ASP A 138 19.75 19.63 -28.28
N LYS A 139 19.71 20.68 -27.45
CA LYS A 139 20.52 21.88 -27.55
C LYS A 139 21.99 21.63 -27.22
N ALA A 140 22.29 20.95 -26.10
CA ALA A 140 23.66 20.60 -25.73
C ALA A 140 24.33 19.70 -26.78
N GLU A 141 23.62 18.72 -27.34
CA GLU A 141 24.11 17.90 -28.46
C GLU A 141 24.38 18.75 -29.72
N SER A 142 23.52 19.73 -30.03
CA SER A 142 23.73 20.68 -31.11
C SER A 142 24.99 21.55 -30.91
N GLU A 143 25.24 22.00 -29.68
CA GLU A 143 26.43 22.78 -29.31
C GLU A 143 27.71 21.93 -29.34
N ILE A 144 27.69 20.71 -28.79
CA ILE A 144 28.79 19.74 -28.90
C ILE A 144 29.11 19.45 -30.37
N LYS A 145 28.11 19.30 -31.23
CA LYS A 145 28.29 19.05 -32.67
C LYS A 145 28.90 20.25 -33.40
N LYS A 146 28.46 21.48 -33.11
CA LYS A 146 29.07 22.72 -33.64
C LYS A 146 30.53 22.85 -33.22
N ASN A 147 30.81 22.70 -31.91
CA ASN A 147 32.15 22.78 -31.35
C ASN A 147 33.07 21.70 -31.94
N SER A 148 32.56 20.48 -32.14
CA SER A 148 33.30 19.40 -32.80
C SER A 148 33.66 19.72 -34.26
N SER A 149 32.77 20.41 -35.01
CA SER A 149 33.07 20.90 -36.36
C SER A 149 34.19 21.94 -36.32
N ILE A 150 34.04 22.98 -35.48
CA ILE A 150 35.01 24.08 -35.33
C ILE A 150 36.40 23.54 -34.95
N ILE A 151 36.48 22.54 -34.06
CA ILE A 151 37.72 21.87 -33.69
C ILE A 151 38.32 21.08 -34.87
N GLY A 152 37.48 20.48 -35.73
CA GLY A 152 37.90 19.84 -36.97
C GLY A 152 38.50 20.84 -37.97
N ASP A 153 37.76 21.92 -38.24
CA ASP A 153 38.16 23.01 -39.14
C ASP A 153 39.46 23.67 -38.68
N TYR A 154 39.59 23.96 -37.38
CA TYR A 154 40.82 24.49 -36.77
C TYR A 154 42.02 23.54 -36.96
N LYS A 155 41.85 22.24 -36.67
CA LYS A 155 42.92 21.23 -36.89
C LYS A 155 43.31 21.13 -38.37
N GLN A 156 42.36 21.22 -39.28
CA GLN A 156 42.61 21.23 -40.73
C GLN A 156 43.40 22.49 -41.16
N ILE A 157 43.07 23.67 -40.62
CA ILE A 157 43.82 24.91 -40.86
C ILE A 157 45.25 24.80 -40.32
N CYS A 158 45.43 24.33 -39.08
CA CYS A 158 46.76 24.10 -38.50
C CYS A 158 47.60 23.15 -39.36
N SER A 159 47.03 22.02 -39.80
CA SER A 159 47.73 21.06 -40.68
C SER A 159 48.16 21.68 -42.00
N GLN A 160 47.30 22.48 -42.65
CA GLN A 160 47.65 23.20 -43.89
C GLN A 160 48.74 24.26 -43.68
N LEU A 161 48.73 24.97 -42.54
CA LEU A 161 49.76 25.96 -42.21
C LEU A 161 51.11 25.29 -41.94
N SER A 162 51.14 24.17 -41.22
CA SER A 162 52.35 23.37 -41.03
C SER A 162 52.92 22.85 -42.36
N GLU A 163 52.07 22.29 -43.23
CA GLU A 163 52.50 21.77 -44.54
C GLU A 163 53.04 22.88 -45.45
N ARG A 164 52.41 24.07 -45.45
CA ARG A 164 52.91 25.25 -46.19
C ARG A 164 54.25 25.74 -45.63
N LEU A 165 54.37 25.82 -44.30
CA LEU A 165 55.60 26.24 -43.62
C LEU A 165 56.76 25.30 -43.93
N GLU A 166 56.55 23.98 -43.89
CA GLU A 166 57.57 22.99 -44.24
C GLU A 166 58.01 23.12 -45.70
N LYS A 167 57.06 23.21 -46.64
CA LYS A 167 57.36 23.44 -48.07
C LYS A 167 58.17 24.72 -48.28
N GLN A 168 57.84 25.80 -47.57
CA GLN A 168 58.56 27.07 -47.68
C GLN A 168 59.94 27.03 -47.00
N GLN A 169 60.10 26.31 -45.89
CA GLN A 169 61.42 26.06 -45.28
C GLN A 169 62.33 25.25 -46.21
N ILE A 170 61.80 24.20 -46.86
CA ILE A 170 62.53 23.40 -47.84
C ILE A 170 62.94 24.26 -49.05
N ALA A 171 62.02 25.06 -49.60
CA ALA A 171 62.30 25.96 -50.72
C ALA A 171 63.36 27.01 -50.37
N ASN A 172 63.19 27.72 -49.25
CA ASN A 172 64.14 28.74 -48.79
C ASN A 172 65.52 28.12 -48.50
N LYS A 173 65.59 26.93 -47.89
CA LYS A 173 66.85 26.22 -47.64
C LYS A 173 67.56 25.84 -48.94
N ALA A 174 66.82 25.36 -49.94
CA ALA A 174 67.36 25.06 -51.26
C ALA A 174 67.81 26.32 -52.03
N GLU A 175 67.17 27.47 -51.83
CA GLU A 175 67.58 28.74 -52.41
C GLU A 175 68.82 29.32 -51.72
N ILE A 176 68.87 29.29 -50.38
CA ILE A 176 70.06 29.64 -49.59
C ILE A 176 71.26 28.79 -50.03
N GLU A 177 71.11 27.48 -50.23
CA GLU A 177 72.22 26.63 -50.66
C GLU A 177 72.67 26.93 -52.11
N LYS A 178 71.75 27.31 -53.02
CA LYS A 178 72.11 27.80 -54.37
C LYS A 178 72.89 29.12 -54.31
N ILE A 179 72.51 30.04 -53.43
CA ILE A 179 73.25 31.29 -53.20
C ILE A 179 74.63 30.97 -52.60
N ARG A 180 74.69 30.06 -51.63
CA ARG A 180 75.93 29.62 -50.98
C ARG A 180 76.92 29.00 -51.96
N HIS A 181 76.47 28.16 -52.89
CA HIS A 181 77.30 27.65 -53.98
C HIS A 181 77.85 28.80 -54.85
N LYS A 182 76.98 29.70 -55.34
CA LYS A 182 77.42 30.87 -56.15
C LYS A 182 78.42 31.81 -55.45
N VAL A 183 78.41 31.85 -54.11
CA VAL A 183 79.39 32.61 -53.32
C VAL A 183 80.71 31.85 -53.15
N ASP A 184 80.68 30.53 -53.00
CA ASP A 184 81.89 29.69 -52.91
C ASP A 184 82.59 29.53 -54.27
N ASP A 185 81.82 29.54 -55.36
CA ASP A 185 82.27 29.57 -56.77
C ASP A 185 82.94 30.91 -57.17
N CYS A 186 82.81 31.96 -56.35
CA CYS A 186 83.32 33.31 -56.64
C CYS A 186 84.61 33.59 -55.85
N GLU A 187 85.76 33.56 -56.54
CA GLU A 187 87.09 33.72 -55.94
C GLU A 187 87.22 34.93 -55.01
N HIS A 188 86.62 36.07 -55.38
CA HIS A 188 86.71 37.32 -54.59
C HIS A 188 85.68 37.41 -53.45
N CYS A 189 84.54 36.70 -53.52
CA CYS A 189 83.54 36.72 -52.45
C CYS A 189 83.84 35.71 -51.35
N ARG A 190 84.47 34.58 -51.70
CA ARG A 190 84.72 33.44 -50.81
C ARG A 190 85.47 33.80 -49.53
N GLU A 191 86.39 34.77 -49.59
CA GLU A 191 87.21 35.17 -48.44
C GLU A 191 86.43 35.93 -47.35
N PHE A 192 85.31 36.59 -47.68
CA PHE A 192 84.55 37.42 -46.74
C PHE A 192 83.58 36.62 -45.84
N PHE A 193 83.22 35.41 -46.27
CA PHE A 193 82.29 34.52 -45.56
C PHE A 193 83.02 33.37 -44.85
N ASN A 194 82.37 32.74 -43.87
CA ASN A 194 82.81 31.47 -43.28
C ASN A 194 82.07 30.28 -43.93
N LYS A 195 82.45 29.04 -43.56
CA LYS A 195 81.84 27.82 -44.12
C LYS A 195 80.35 27.70 -43.81
N GLU A 196 79.90 28.40 -42.77
CA GLU A 196 78.53 28.48 -42.27
C GLU A 196 77.71 29.62 -42.92
N GLY A 197 78.28 30.36 -43.89
CA GLY A 197 77.59 31.41 -44.64
C GLY A 197 77.40 32.75 -43.88
N ARG A 198 78.14 32.97 -42.79
CA ARG A 198 78.14 34.24 -42.03
C ARG A 198 79.23 35.18 -42.52
N LEU A 199 78.94 36.49 -42.50
CA LEU A 199 79.92 37.57 -42.66
C LEU A 199 80.84 37.64 -41.43
N LYS A 200 82.12 37.95 -41.65
CA LYS A 200 83.16 38.04 -40.60
C LYS A 200 83.22 39.39 -39.85
N VAL A 201 82.12 40.15 -39.81
CA VAL A 201 82.08 41.50 -39.21
C VAL A 201 81.49 41.46 -37.80
N ALA A 202 82.07 42.21 -36.87
CA ALA A 202 81.72 42.20 -35.45
C ALA A 202 80.91 43.44 -35.01
N SER A 203 80.08 43.22 -33.98
CA SER A 203 79.45 44.23 -33.11
C SER A 203 78.38 45.14 -33.71
N ILE A 204 77.26 45.27 -33.00
CA ILE A 204 76.88 46.47 -32.22
C ILE A 204 75.63 46.12 -31.38
N ALA A 205 75.64 46.50 -30.11
CA ALA A 205 74.46 46.41 -29.24
C ALA A 205 73.60 47.68 -29.39
N ARG A 206 72.29 47.58 -29.14
CA ARG A 206 71.42 48.72 -28.93
C ARG A 206 70.56 48.52 -27.69
N GLU A 207 70.80 49.36 -26.70
CA GLU A 207 69.83 49.71 -25.67
C GLU A 207 68.69 50.52 -26.33
N GLY A 208 67.47 50.46 -25.78
CA GLY A 208 66.35 51.20 -26.33
C GLY A 208 65.10 51.17 -25.46
N SER A 209 64.46 52.34 -25.35
CA SER A 209 63.15 52.66 -24.76
C SER A 209 62.80 51.99 -23.42
N ASP A 210 62.83 52.79 -22.35
CA ASP A 210 62.32 52.41 -21.01
C ASP A 210 61.07 53.25 -20.62
N GLU A 211 60.34 53.75 -21.64
CA GLU A 211 59.12 54.56 -21.48
C GLU A 211 57.85 53.79 -21.93
N ASP A 212 57.91 53.03 -23.04
CA ASP A 212 56.80 52.13 -23.46
C ASP A 212 56.47 51.06 -22.41
N THR A 213 57.45 50.70 -21.58
CA THR A 213 57.39 49.62 -20.57
C THR A 213 56.55 49.95 -19.34
N ASP A 214 56.28 51.24 -19.04
CA ASP A 214 55.49 51.62 -17.86
C ASP A 214 53.97 51.65 -18.15
N GLU A 215 53.56 52.03 -19.36
CA GLU A 215 52.14 51.97 -19.76
C GLU A 215 51.63 50.53 -19.85
N GLU A 216 52.37 49.61 -20.50
CA GLU A 216 51.98 48.19 -20.58
C GLU A 216 51.90 47.55 -19.18
N LYS A 217 52.78 47.96 -18.28
CA LYS A 217 52.84 47.54 -16.87
C LYS A 217 51.68 48.08 -16.03
N GLU A 218 51.19 49.29 -16.28
CA GLU A 218 49.94 49.79 -15.67
C GLU A 218 48.69 49.10 -16.26
N VAL A 219 48.67 48.80 -17.57
CA VAL A 219 47.59 47.99 -18.18
C VAL A 219 47.52 46.60 -17.53
N LEU A 220 48.66 45.92 -17.37
CA LEU A 220 48.73 44.62 -16.72
C LEU A 220 48.32 44.67 -15.23
N LYS A 221 48.69 45.73 -14.49
CA LYS A 221 48.21 45.93 -13.10
C LYS A 221 46.69 46.11 -13.03
N ASN A 222 46.10 46.84 -13.98
CA ASN A 222 44.66 47.06 -14.01
C ASN A 222 43.90 45.77 -14.35
N GLN A 223 44.36 44.99 -15.34
CA GLN A 223 43.81 43.66 -15.65
C GLN A 223 43.92 42.69 -14.47
N LEU A 224 45.05 42.71 -13.75
CA LEU A 224 45.25 41.87 -12.58
C LEU A 224 44.27 42.24 -11.45
N ARG A 225 44.07 43.53 -11.18
CA ARG A 225 43.07 44.04 -10.22
C ARG A 225 41.63 43.74 -10.65
N GLU A 226 41.35 43.75 -11.95
CA GLU A 226 40.03 43.40 -12.51
C GLU A 226 39.73 41.91 -12.28
N MET A 227 40.67 41.01 -12.60
CA MET A 227 40.54 39.58 -12.28
C MET A 227 40.49 39.29 -10.75
N GLU A 228 41.17 40.08 -9.92
CA GLU A 228 41.04 39.99 -8.45
C GLU A 228 39.62 40.31 -7.98
N LEU A 229 38.95 41.31 -8.60
CA LEU A 229 37.57 41.68 -8.31
C LEU A 229 36.58 40.62 -8.82
N GLU A 230 36.73 40.13 -10.05
CA GLU A 230 35.91 39.02 -10.59
C GLU A 230 36.04 37.76 -9.74
N LEU A 231 37.26 37.43 -9.29
CA LEU A 231 37.51 36.30 -8.40
C LEU A 231 36.88 36.49 -7.01
N ALA A 232 36.89 37.71 -6.47
CA ALA A 232 36.21 38.02 -5.21
C ALA A 232 34.67 37.91 -5.35
N GLN A 233 34.10 38.43 -6.44
CA GLN A 233 32.68 38.35 -6.72
C GLN A 233 32.21 36.91 -6.97
N THR A 234 32.99 36.10 -7.71
CA THR A 234 32.72 34.68 -7.93
C THR A 234 32.78 33.88 -6.62
N LYS A 235 33.74 34.19 -5.73
CA LYS A 235 33.81 33.58 -4.39
C LYS A 235 32.62 33.95 -3.51
N LEU A 236 32.12 35.19 -3.59
CA LEU A 236 30.92 35.59 -2.87
C LEU A 236 29.70 34.81 -3.36
N GLN A 237 29.49 34.73 -4.68
CA GLN A 237 28.40 33.94 -5.27
C GLN A 237 28.47 32.44 -4.92
N LEU A 238 29.68 31.87 -4.81
CA LEU A 238 29.86 30.50 -4.35
C LEU A 238 29.38 30.32 -2.91
N VAL A 239 29.79 31.20 -1.99
CA VAL A 239 29.35 31.15 -0.58
C VAL A 239 27.84 31.38 -0.44
N GLU A 240 27.27 32.31 -1.21
CA GLU A 240 25.81 32.53 -1.27
C GLU A 240 25.06 31.27 -1.76
N ALA A 241 25.61 30.56 -2.75
CA ALA A 241 25.06 29.29 -3.23
C ALA A 241 25.22 28.15 -2.20
N GLU A 242 26.38 28.04 -1.54
CA GLU A 242 26.64 27.04 -0.50
C GLU A 242 25.72 27.22 0.71
N CYS A 243 25.55 28.45 1.21
CA CYS A 243 24.57 28.76 2.26
C CYS A 243 23.15 28.39 1.83
N LYS A 244 22.77 28.74 0.59
CA LYS A 244 21.42 28.42 0.09
C LYS A 244 21.17 26.93 -0.13
N ILE A 245 22.22 26.15 -0.41
CA ILE A 245 22.14 24.68 -0.40
C ILE A 245 21.93 24.17 1.03
N GLN A 246 22.68 24.69 2.02
CA GLN A 246 22.49 24.32 3.43
C GLN A 246 21.09 24.63 3.97
N ASP A 247 20.52 25.80 3.61
CA ASP A 247 19.13 26.15 3.95
C ASP A 247 18.14 25.12 3.37
N LEU A 248 18.30 24.75 2.09
CA LEU A 248 17.43 23.78 1.41
C LEU A 248 17.61 22.34 1.93
N GLU A 249 18.83 21.95 2.31
CA GLU A 249 19.10 20.66 2.97
C GLU A 249 18.47 20.59 4.36
N HIS A 250 18.51 21.69 5.11
CA HIS A 250 17.85 21.84 6.41
C HIS A 250 16.32 21.75 6.27
N ASP A 251 15.72 22.49 5.33
CA ASP A 251 14.27 22.48 5.10
C ASP A 251 13.78 21.10 4.61
N LEU A 252 14.55 20.45 3.72
CA LEU A 252 14.31 19.05 3.33
C LEU A 252 14.43 18.10 4.53
N GLY A 253 15.38 18.33 5.42
CA GLY A 253 15.54 17.61 6.68
C GLY A 253 14.36 17.80 7.64
N GLN A 254 13.78 19.00 7.71
CA GLN A 254 12.55 19.24 8.47
C GLN A 254 11.36 18.52 7.84
N ALA A 255 11.13 18.69 6.54
CA ALA A 255 10.03 18.03 5.81
C ALA A 255 10.11 16.49 5.91
N LEU A 256 11.31 15.91 5.80
CA LEU A 256 11.52 14.46 6.00
C LEU A 256 11.21 14.03 7.44
N ASN A 257 11.57 14.82 8.45
CA ASN A 257 11.22 14.55 9.84
C ASN A 257 9.71 14.66 10.09
N GLU A 258 9.03 15.66 9.53
CA GLU A 258 7.57 15.80 9.62
C GLU A 258 6.82 14.64 8.94
N VAL A 259 7.23 14.26 7.73
CA VAL A 259 6.70 13.09 7.03
C VAL A 259 6.97 11.81 7.82
N GLN A 260 8.16 11.65 8.40
CA GLN A 260 8.48 10.47 9.21
C GLN A 260 7.73 10.45 10.55
N ALA A 261 7.55 11.59 11.21
CA ALA A 261 6.77 11.73 12.45
C ALA A 261 5.28 11.49 12.20
N SER A 262 4.75 12.02 11.10
CA SER A 262 3.38 11.77 10.63
C SER A 262 3.17 10.30 10.28
N ARG A 263 4.10 9.68 9.54
CA ARG A 263 4.08 8.25 9.23
C ARG A 263 4.15 7.39 10.50
N LYS A 264 5.04 7.68 11.44
CA LYS A 264 5.14 6.99 12.74
C LYS A 264 3.83 7.12 13.53
N THR A 265 3.26 8.33 13.60
CA THR A 265 2.00 8.60 14.31
C THR A 265 0.81 7.88 13.69
N TRP A 266 0.71 7.91 12.35
CA TRP A 266 -0.34 7.23 11.59
C TRP A 266 -0.21 5.70 11.69
N PHE A 267 0.96 5.11 11.43
CA PHE A 267 1.18 3.67 11.60
C PHE A 267 0.89 3.21 13.03
N ASN A 268 1.37 3.95 14.05
CA ASN A 268 1.13 3.57 15.44
C ASN A 268 -0.36 3.67 15.81
N ARG A 269 -1.09 4.70 15.35
CA ARG A 269 -2.54 4.80 15.57
C ARG A 269 -3.30 3.67 14.84
N THR A 270 -3.03 3.44 13.57
CA THR A 270 -3.72 2.41 12.77
C THR A 270 -3.42 0.99 13.27
N LEU A 271 -2.17 0.64 13.55
CA LEU A 271 -1.82 -0.68 14.09
C LEU A 271 -2.35 -0.88 15.52
N SER A 272 -2.44 0.17 16.34
CA SER A 272 -3.06 0.09 17.66
C SER A 272 -4.57 -0.13 17.56
N SER A 273 -5.28 0.62 16.70
CA SER A 273 -6.71 0.42 16.46
C SER A 273 -7.01 -1.00 15.95
N ILE A 274 -6.22 -1.51 15.00
CA ILE A 274 -6.37 -2.90 14.52
C ILE A 274 -6.13 -3.90 15.65
N LYS A 275 -5.12 -3.70 16.51
CA LYS A 275 -4.90 -4.57 17.67
C LYS A 275 -6.04 -4.52 18.70
N THR A 276 -6.64 -3.35 18.95
CA THR A 276 -7.78 -3.25 19.86
C THR A 276 -9.02 -3.96 19.30
N VAL A 277 -9.33 -3.76 18.02
CA VAL A 277 -10.47 -4.43 17.34
C VAL A 277 -10.28 -5.95 17.30
N THR A 278 -9.08 -6.45 16.97
CA THR A 278 -8.80 -7.90 16.96
C THR A 278 -8.75 -8.48 18.37
N GLY A 279 -8.29 -7.71 19.38
CA GLY A 279 -8.24 -8.15 20.78
C GLY A 279 -9.63 -8.35 21.41
N GLN A 280 -10.61 -7.52 21.05
CA GLN A 280 -12.00 -7.64 21.52
C GLN A 280 -12.73 -8.89 21.00
N LEU A 281 -12.18 -9.59 20.00
CA LEU A 281 -12.71 -10.87 19.50
C LEU A 281 -12.13 -12.11 20.22
N LEU A 282 -11.23 -11.93 21.19
CA LEU A 282 -10.57 -13.03 21.92
C LEU A 282 -10.61 -12.91 23.45
N SER A 283 -11.26 -11.88 24.00
CA SER A 283 -11.59 -11.83 25.44
C SER A 283 -12.79 -12.73 25.75
N PRO A 284 -12.70 -13.73 26.65
CA PRO A 284 -13.86 -14.48 27.09
C PRO A 284 -14.86 -13.55 27.84
N PRO A 285 -16.17 -13.85 27.81
CA PRO A 285 -17.17 -13.00 28.44
C PRO A 285 -16.97 -12.92 29.96
N PRO A 286 -17.24 -11.76 30.60
CA PRO A 286 -17.15 -11.63 32.04
C PRO A 286 -18.16 -12.56 32.72
N SER A 287 -17.68 -13.41 33.64
CA SER A 287 -18.51 -14.29 34.46
C SER A 287 -19.49 -13.48 35.32
N PRO A 288 -20.72 -13.98 35.56
CA PRO A 288 -21.75 -13.24 36.27
C PRO A 288 -21.35 -12.95 37.74
N PRO A 289 -21.92 -11.90 38.37
CA PRO A 289 -21.60 -11.53 39.74
C PRO A 289 -21.98 -12.66 40.72
N GLN A 290 -21.01 -13.24 41.41
CA GLN A 290 -21.29 -14.13 42.53
C GLN A 290 -21.81 -13.30 43.71
N GLY A 291 -22.95 -13.71 44.27
CA GLY A 291 -23.62 -13.00 45.36
C GLY A 291 -22.74 -12.93 46.61
N ARG A 292 -22.55 -11.72 47.15
CA ARG A 292 -21.92 -11.52 48.46
C ARG A 292 -22.86 -12.06 49.55
N PRO A 293 -22.40 -12.92 50.48
CA PRO A 293 -23.21 -13.31 51.63
C PRO A 293 -23.46 -12.11 52.56
N PRO A 294 -24.60 -12.06 53.28
CA PRO A 294 -24.86 -10.98 54.24
C PRO A 294 -23.83 -10.99 55.37
N ALA A 295 -23.54 -9.81 55.91
CA ALA A 295 -22.78 -9.69 57.16
C ALA A 295 -23.66 -10.12 58.36
N PRO A 296 -23.07 -10.70 59.42
CA PRO A 296 -23.77 -10.87 60.69
C PRO A 296 -24.02 -9.52 61.37
N GLU A 297 -24.95 -9.52 62.34
CA GLU A 297 -25.33 -8.40 63.21
C GLU A 297 -24.21 -7.99 64.18
#